data_AF-U4VLN8-F1
#
_entry.id   AF-U4VLN8-F1
#
_cell.length_a   1.000
_cell.length_b   1.000
_cell.length_c   1.000
_cell.angle_alpha   90.00
_cell.angle_beta   90.00
_cell.angle_gamma   90.00
#
_symmetry.space_group_name_H-M   'P 1'
#
loop_
_entity.id
_entity.type
_entity.pdbx_description
1 polymer ?
#
loop_
_entity_poly.entity_id
_entity_poly.type
_entity_poly.pdbx_seq_one_letter_code
_entity_poly.pdbx_strand_id
1 'polypeptide(L)'
;MELTPATSESEKVRFHTLNAETGNRVISRYVDSVTHKPVRDDDEVRGGFEKEDGSYIVLEEDELEAVALESTRTIDIDKFVPRDSIGWIWYDKPHYLAPSDKVGQEAFSVIREAMEKSSVSGLARLVMYRRERAVLLEPRGGPGIVLWTLRFGDEVRNADYYFSAIEEGKLDTKLLSMVRKLIKDKTEDWNPDFLQDPVQKNLQSMITAKKKKKPATSPKSRKTEPASGGM
;
A
#
# COMPACT_ATOMS: atom_id res chain seq x y z
N MET A 1 16.99 3.25 -11.08
CA MET A 1 15.54 3.49 -11.30
C MET A 1 14.93 3.94 -9.98
N GLU A 2 13.88 4.73 -10.02
CA GLU A 2 13.12 5.16 -8.84
C GLU A 2 11.74 4.50 -8.87
N LEU A 3 11.29 4.00 -7.72
CA LEU A 3 10.04 3.29 -7.56
C LEU A 3 9.19 3.96 -6.48
N THR A 4 8.03 4.46 -6.86
CA THR A 4 7.15 5.24 -5.98
C THR A 4 5.77 4.61 -5.93
N PRO A 5 5.16 4.38 -4.75
CA PRO A 5 3.79 3.88 -4.66
C PRO A 5 2.81 4.76 -5.44
N ALA A 6 1.94 4.16 -6.26
CA ALA A 6 0.96 4.91 -7.06
C ALA A 6 -0.27 5.33 -6.23
N THR A 7 -0.40 4.80 -5.01
CA THR A 7 -1.46 5.14 -4.06
C THR A 7 -0.86 5.73 -2.78
N SER A 8 -1.52 6.74 -2.20
CA SER A 8 -1.13 7.36 -0.94
C SER A 8 -2.33 7.55 -0.01
N GLU A 9 -2.08 7.46 1.29
CA GLU A 9 -3.05 7.83 2.34
C GLU A 9 -2.70 9.18 3.01
N SER A 10 -1.83 9.99 2.38
CA SER A 10 -1.40 11.29 2.92
C SER A 10 -2.54 12.29 3.08
N GLU A 11 -3.49 12.28 2.15
CA GLU A 11 -4.62 13.23 2.11
C GLU A 11 -5.75 12.88 3.11
N LYS A 12 -5.70 11.70 3.73
CA LYS A 12 -6.71 11.29 4.72
C LYS A 12 -6.53 12.09 6.01
N VAL A 13 -7.63 12.60 6.56
CA VAL A 13 -7.62 13.26 7.88
C VAL A 13 -7.19 12.24 8.93
N ARG A 14 -6.04 12.50 9.58
CA ARG A 14 -5.54 11.71 10.70
C ARG A 14 -5.87 12.41 12.01
N PHE A 15 -6.46 11.67 12.94
CA PHE A 15 -6.67 12.16 14.30
C PHE A 15 -5.50 11.74 15.16
N HIS A 16 -5.00 12.69 15.96
CA HIS A 16 -4.10 12.36 17.05
C HIS A 16 -4.93 12.05 18.30
N THR A 17 -4.49 11.07 19.06
CA THR A 17 -5.01 10.83 20.40
C THR A 17 -4.57 12.00 21.29
N LEU A 18 -5.53 12.69 21.88
CA LEU A 18 -5.29 13.79 22.83
C LEU A 18 -5.75 13.35 24.22
N ASN A 19 -5.01 13.75 25.25
CA ASN A 19 -5.46 13.61 26.63
C ASN A 19 -6.67 14.54 26.85
N ALA A 20 -7.79 13.99 27.29
CA ALA A 20 -9.07 14.70 27.37
C ALA A 20 -9.06 15.89 28.35
N GLU A 21 -8.27 15.83 29.42
CA GLU A 21 -8.18 16.88 30.44
C GLU A 21 -7.23 18.01 30.03
N THR A 22 -6.10 17.67 29.41
CA THR A 22 -5.02 18.62 29.12
C THR A 22 -5.02 19.11 27.67
N GLY A 23 -5.66 18.38 26.75
CA GLY A 23 -5.61 18.62 25.31
C GLY A 23 -4.26 18.25 24.66
N ASN A 24 -3.31 17.71 25.43
CA ASN A 24 -1.98 17.38 24.94
C ASN A 24 -1.98 16.09 24.13
N ARG A 25 -1.14 16.02 23.09
CA ARG A 25 -0.98 14.80 22.28
C ARG A 25 -0.43 13.66 23.14
N VAL A 26 -1.10 12.51 23.08
CA VAL A 26 -0.62 11.27 23.67
C VAL A 26 0.48 10.70 22.78
N ILE A 27 1.58 10.31 23.40
CA ILE A 27 2.68 9.60 22.74
C ILE A 27 2.69 8.16 23.22
N SER A 28 2.88 7.22 22.29
CA SER A 28 3.09 5.81 22.62
C SER A 28 4.55 5.58 23.00
N ARG A 29 4.79 4.69 23.96
CA ARG A 29 6.11 4.15 24.29
C ARG A 29 5.99 2.65 24.45
N TYR A 30 6.98 1.90 23.99
CA TYR A 30 7.06 0.47 24.27
C TYR A 30 7.42 0.26 25.74
N VAL A 31 6.79 -0.74 26.34
CA VAL A 31 7.05 -1.18 27.70
C VAL A 31 7.39 -2.66 27.66
N ASP A 32 8.37 -3.05 28.45
CA ASP A 32 8.76 -4.45 28.59
C ASP A 32 7.61 -5.24 29.22
N SER A 33 7.26 -6.39 28.63
CA SER A 33 6.05 -7.14 28.99
C SER A 33 6.09 -7.77 30.38
N VAL A 34 7.27 -7.95 30.95
CA VAL A 34 7.46 -8.56 32.27
C VAL A 34 7.64 -7.49 33.33
N THR A 35 8.59 -6.59 33.11
CA THR A 35 8.97 -5.54 34.07
C THR A 35 8.04 -4.33 34.03
N HIS A 36 7.24 -4.19 32.97
CA HIS A 36 6.32 -3.07 32.74
C HIS A 36 7.02 -1.69 32.74
N LYS A 37 8.33 -1.67 32.52
CA LYS A 37 9.13 -0.45 32.44
C LYS A 37 9.24 0.01 30.98
N PRO A 38 9.30 1.33 30.72
CA PRO A 38 9.57 1.84 29.39
C PRO A 38 10.91 1.31 28.88
N VAL A 39 10.90 0.83 27.64
CA VAL A 39 12.12 0.47 26.90
C VAL A 39 12.65 1.73 26.23
N ARG A 40 13.97 1.91 26.20
CA ARG A 40 14.60 2.99 25.45
C ARG A 40 14.69 2.59 23.99
N ASP A 41 14.64 3.56 23.09
CA ASP A 41 14.76 3.33 21.65
C ASP A 41 16.02 2.50 21.29
N ASP A 42 17.16 2.74 21.94
CA ASP A 42 18.42 2.01 21.73
C ASP A 42 18.36 0.54 22.22
N ASP A 43 17.42 0.23 23.12
CA ASP A 43 17.23 -1.09 23.72
C ASP A 43 16.05 -1.86 23.05
N GLU A 44 15.43 -1.28 22.01
CA GLU A 44 14.37 -1.92 21.23
C GLU A 44 14.96 -2.86 20.17
N VAL A 45 14.62 -4.15 20.24
CA VAL A 45 15.02 -5.13 19.23
C VAL A 45 13.82 -5.56 18.39
N ARG A 46 13.89 -5.32 17.08
CA ARG A 46 12.83 -5.69 16.12
C ARG A 46 13.22 -6.94 15.32
N GLY A 47 13.11 -8.10 15.94
CA GLY A 47 13.52 -9.33 15.24
C GLY A 47 13.26 -10.66 15.95
N GLY A 48 12.45 -10.70 17.01
CA GLY A 48 12.18 -11.93 17.75
C GLY A 48 11.38 -12.94 16.92
N PHE A 49 12.03 -13.97 16.39
CA PHE A 49 11.33 -15.15 15.86
C PHE A 49 11.09 -16.15 17.01
N GLU A 50 9.82 -16.39 17.33
CA GLU A 50 9.44 -17.35 18.37
C GLU A 50 9.62 -18.79 17.85
N LYS A 51 10.40 -19.59 18.56
CA LYS A 51 10.55 -21.02 18.33
C LYS A 51 9.35 -21.78 18.92
N GLU A 52 9.17 -23.03 18.51
CA GLU A 52 8.12 -23.92 19.06
C GLU A 52 8.24 -24.14 20.58
N ASP A 53 9.42 -23.94 21.16
CA ASP A 53 9.66 -24.04 22.61
C ASP A 53 9.38 -22.73 23.37
N GLY A 54 8.91 -21.67 22.70
CA GLY A 54 8.62 -20.37 23.29
C GLY A 54 9.84 -19.47 23.50
N SER A 55 11.03 -19.86 23.05
CA SER A 55 12.22 -18.99 23.05
C SER A 55 12.30 -18.12 21.79
N TYR A 56 12.91 -16.94 21.88
CA TYR A 56 13.06 -16.02 20.76
C TYR A 56 14.48 -16.06 20.18
N ILE A 57 14.59 -16.11 18.85
CA ILE A 57 15.84 -15.77 18.14
C ILE A 57 15.75 -14.28 17.80
N VAL A 58 16.74 -13.51 18.23
CA VAL A 58 16.94 -12.14 17.77
C VAL A 58 17.73 -12.17 16.47
N LEU A 59 17.14 -11.62 15.41
CA LEU A 59 17.85 -11.28 14.19
C LEU A 59 18.17 -9.79 14.25
N GLU A 60 19.46 -9.45 14.18
CA GLU A 60 19.89 -8.05 14.18
C GLU A 60 19.48 -7.36 12.88
N GLU A 61 19.21 -6.06 12.95
CA GLU A 61 18.77 -5.30 11.78
C GLU A 61 19.82 -5.30 10.67
N ASP A 62 21.11 -5.27 11.04
CA ASP A 62 22.24 -5.35 10.11
C ASP A 62 22.33 -6.71 9.38
N GLU A 63 21.96 -7.81 10.04
CA GLU A 63 21.93 -9.15 9.41
C GLU A 63 20.79 -9.26 8.41
N LEU A 64 19.63 -8.68 8.74
CA LEU A 64 18.48 -8.56 7.85
C LEU A 64 18.76 -7.63 6.65
N GLU A 65 19.53 -6.55 6.87
CA GLU A 65 19.90 -5.61 5.82
C GLU A 65 20.98 -6.14 4.90
N ALA A 66 21.97 -6.88 5.42
CA ALA A 66 23.02 -7.51 4.61
C ALA A 66 22.44 -8.49 3.57
N VAL A 67 21.43 -9.29 3.96
CA VAL A 67 20.70 -10.17 3.02
C VAL A 67 19.92 -9.37 1.96
N ALA A 68 19.39 -8.18 2.32
CA ALA A 68 18.62 -7.35 1.41
C ALA A 68 19.49 -6.54 0.44
N LEU A 69 20.72 -6.15 0.81
CA LEU A 69 21.57 -5.25 0.04
C LEU A 69 22.16 -5.89 -1.24
N GLU A 70 22.35 -7.20 -1.29
CA GLU A 70 22.89 -7.89 -2.48
C GLU A 70 21.91 -7.91 -3.67
N SER A 71 20.64 -7.54 -3.47
CA SER A 71 19.56 -7.78 -4.43
C SER A 71 18.93 -6.52 -5.06
N THR A 72 19.38 -5.31 -4.68
CA THR A 72 18.49 -4.13 -4.68
C THR A 72 18.53 -3.20 -5.91
N ARG A 73 19.20 -3.53 -7.03
CA ARG A 73 19.45 -2.49 -8.08
C ARG A 73 19.15 -2.82 -9.54
N THR A 74 18.75 -4.05 -9.86
CA THR A 74 18.41 -4.44 -11.24
C THR A 74 17.01 -5.04 -11.30
N ILE A 75 16.27 -4.70 -12.36
CA ILE A 75 15.01 -5.37 -12.69
C ILE A 75 15.30 -6.26 -13.88
N ASP A 76 15.34 -7.56 -13.64
CA ASP A 76 15.55 -8.55 -14.68
C ASP A 76 14.18 -9.06 -15.17
N ILE A 77 13.87 -8.73 -16.42
CA ILE A 77 12.63 -9.17 -17.07
C ILE A 77 12.80 -10.62 -17.48
N ASP A 78 12.07 -11.51 -16.80
CA ASP A 78 12.08 -12.95 -17.06
C ASP A 78 11.35 -13.27 -18.38
N LYS A 79 10.18 -12.66 -18.59
CA LYS A 79 9.26 -12.99 -19.70
C LYS A 79 8.45 -11.78 -20.14
N PHE A 80 7.92 -11.81 -21.36
CA PHE A 80 6.86 -10.92 -21.81
C PHE A 80 5.57 -11.71 -22.01
N VAL A 81 4.44 -11.11 -21.64
CA VAL A 81 3.09 -11.70 -21.77
C VAL A 81 2.14 -10.70 -22.43
N PRO A 82 1.10 -11.13 -23.16
CA PRO A 82 0.10 -10.21 -23.70
C PRO A 82 -0.53 -9.36 -22.59
N ARG A 83 -0.76 -8.07 -22.84
CA ARG A 83 -1.22 -7.11 -21.83
C ARG A 83 -2.47 -7.57 -21.07
N ASP A 84 -3.42 -8.19 -21.77
CA ASP A 84 -4.72 -8.60 -21.21
C ASP A 84 -4.75 -10.06 -20.73
N SER A 85 -3.59 -10.74 -20.67
CA SER A 85 -3.52 -12.16 -20.29
C SER A 85 -3.59 -12.41 -18.78
N ILE A 86 -3.28 -11.40 -17.97
CA ILE A 86 -3.27 -11.51 -16.50
C ILE A 86 -4.60 -11.02 -15.95
N GLY A 87 -5.31 -11.89 -15.23
CA GLY A 87 -6.56 -11.53 -14.57
C GLY A 87 -6.35 -10.51 -13.44
N TRP A 88 -7.31 -9.61 -13.26
CA TRP A 88 -7.30 -8.56 -12.22
C TRP A 88 -7.06 -9.09 -10.79
N ILE A 89 -7.39 -10.35 -10.53
CA ILE A 89 -7.21 -11.01 -9.23
C ILE A 89 -5.74 -11.25 -8.87
N TRP A 90 -4.81 -11.18 -9.82
CA TRP A 90 -3.38 -11.38 -9.55
C TRP A 90 -2.66 -10.10 -9.12
N TYR A 91 -3.26 -8.93 -9.33
CA TYR A 91 -2.67 -7.63 -9.02
C TYR A 91 -2.80 -7.29 -7.54
N ASP A 92 -1.71 -6.87 -6.90
CA ASP A 92 -1.66 -6.47 -5.49
C ASP A 92 -1.52 -4.94 -5.35
N LYS A 93 -0.33 -4.36 -5.56
CA LYS A 93 -0.08 -2.92 -5.35
C LYS A 93 0.60 -2.25 -6.55
N PRO A 94 0.06 -1.12 -7.03
CA PRO A 94 0.66 -0.37 -8.12
C PRO A 94 1.74 0.58 -7.63
N HIS A 95 2.79 0.72 -8.44
CA HIS A 95 3.92 1.62 -8.25
C HIS A 95 4.26 2.29 -9.59
N TYR A 96 4.76 3.51 -9.57
CA TYR A 96 5.34 4.18 -10.73
C TYR A 96 6.85 3.90 -10.77
N LEU A 97 7.31 3.42 -11.92
CA LEU A 97 8.71 3.19 -12.20
C LEU A 97 9.23 4.28 -13.15
N ALA A 98 10.29 4.97 -12.73
CA ALA A 98 10.96 6.01 -13.50
C ALA A 98 12.49 5.77 -13.57
N PRO A 99 13.16 6.22 -14.64
CA PRO A 99 14.62 6.18 -14.70
C PRO A 99 15.23 7.19 -13.70
N SER A 100 16.33 6.82 -13.05
CA SER A 100 17.03 7.66 -12.06
C SER A 100 18.17 8.50 -12.63
N ASP A 101 18.66 8.12 -13.82
CA ASP A 101 19.85 8.71 -14.44
C ASP A 101 19.69 8.75 -15.97
N LYS A 102 20.52 9.58 -16.62
CA LYS A 102 20.43 9.85 -18.07
C LYS A 102 20.71 8.63 -18.94
N VAL A 103 21.62 7.74 -18.50
CA VAL A 103 21.97 6.54 -19.26
C VAL A 103 20.83 5.52 -19.18
N GLY A 104 20.27 5.32 -17.98
CA GLY A 104 19.09 4.49 -17.78
C GLY A 104 17.85 5.01 -18.50
N GLN A 105 17.72 6.31 -18.76
CA GLN A 105 16.57 6.91 -19.41
C GLN A 105 16.38 6.45 -20.87
N GLU A 106 17.46 6.33 -21.64
CA GLU A 106 17.38 5.89 -23.03
C GLU A 106 16.95 4.41 -23.11
N ALA A 107 17.64 3.53 -22.37
CA ALA A 107 17.29 2.12 -22.30
C ALA A 107 15.85 1.90 -21.79
N PHE A 108 15.45 2.63 -20.75
CA PHE A 108 14.08 2.59 -20.22
C PHE A 108 13.05 2.98 -21.29
N SER A 109 13.32 4.05 -22.05
CA SER A 109 12.40 4.53 -23.09
C SER A 109 12.27 3.52 -24.23
N VAL A 110 13.37 2.89 -24.65
CA VAL A 110 13.38 1.85 -25.68
C VAL A 110 12.59 0.62 -25.25
N ILE A 111 12.81 0.13 -24.03
CA ILE A 111 12.08 -1.04 -23.49
C ILE A 111 10.58 -0.74 -23.36
N ARG A 112 10.23 0.44 -22.82
CA ARG A 112 8.83 0.88 -22.71
C ARG A 112 8.15 0.91 -24.08
N GLU A 113 8.79 1.53 -25.07
CA GLU A 113 8.25 1.65 -26.44
C GLU A 113 8.14 0.29 -27.13
N ALA A 114 9.11 -0.60 -26.94
CA ALA A 114 9.06 -1.96 -27.48
C ALA A 114 7.89 -2.77 -26.89
N MET A 115 7.65 -2.66 -25.58
CA MET A 115 6.49 -3.30 -24.92
C MET A 115 5.16 -2.72 -25.43
N GLU A 116 5.07 -1.40 -25.58
CA GLU A 116 3.86 -0.72 -26.09
C GLU A 116 3.53 -1.18 -27.51
N LYS A 117 4.51 -1.11 -28.43
CA LYS A 117 4.32 -1.53 -29.84
C LYS A 117 4.01 -3.01 -29.99
N SER A 118 4.50 -3.84 -29.08
CA SER A 118 4.26 -5.27 -29.09
C SER A 118 2.98 -5.67 -28.32
N SER A 119 2.28 -4.72 -27.69
CA SER A 119 1.09 -4.99 -26.85
C SER A 119 1.32 -6.03 -25.75
N VAL A 120 2.53 -5.99 -25.16
CA VAL A 120 2.94 -6.91 -24.08
C VAL A 120 3.26 -6.15 -22.80
N SER A 121 3.29 -6.90 -21.70
CA SER A 121 3.77 -6.49 -20.39
C SER A 121 4.94 -7.39 -19.97
N GLY A 122 5.90 -6.86 -19.23
CA GLY A 122 7.06 -7.59 -18.74
C GLY A 122 6.80 -8.23 -17.38
N LEU A 123 7.05 -9.52 -17.24
CA LEU A 123 7.11 -10.21 -15.95
C LEU A 123 8.56 -10.20 -15.46
N ALA A 124 8.76 -9.74 -14.23
CA ALA A 124 10.07 -9.64 -13.61
C ALA A 124 9.99 -10.02 -12.12
N ARG A 125 11.16 -10.13 -11.50
CA ARG A 125 11.29 -10.20 -10.05
C ARG A 125 12.18 -9.06 -9.57
N LEU A 126 11.82 -8.48 -8.43
CA LEU A 126 12.63 -7.48 -7.76
C LEU A 126 12.44 -7.54 -6.25
N VAL A 127 13.45 -7.11 -5.51
CA VAL A 127 13.38 -7.03 -4.06
C VAL A 127 12.77 -5.70 -3.62
N MET A 128 11.66 -5.79 -2.89
CA MET A 128 10.92 -4.67 -2.34
C MET A 128 10.56 -4.98 -0.88
N TYR A 129 10.78 -4.03 0.02
CA TYR A 129 10.48 -4.19 1.45
C TYR A 129 11.13 -5.46 2.05
N ARG A 130 12.42 -5.67 1.76
CA ARG A 130 13.20 -6.84 2.23
C ARG A 130 12.65 -8.20 1.76
N ARG A 131 11.83 -8.25 0.70
CA ARG A 131 11.31 -9.50 0.10
C ARG A 131 11.36 -9.44 -1.42
N GLU A 132 11.75 -10.55 -2.05
CA GLU A 132 11.58 -10.71 -3.49
C GLU A 132 10.09 -10.79 -3.83
N ARG A 133 9.67 -10.04 -4.86
CA ARG A 133 8.29 -10.03 -5.35
C ARG A 133 8.28 -10.27 -6.85
N ALA A 134 7.34 -11.08 -7.30
CA ALA A 134 6.95 -11.11 -8.70
C ALA A 134 6.24 -9.81 -9.04
N VAL A 135 6.58 -9.22 -10.20
CA VAL A 135 6.03 -7.95 -10.65
C VAL A 135 5.66 -7.99 -12.12
N LEU A 136 4.67 -7.17 -12.48
CA LEU A 136 4.29 -6.90 -13.86
C LEU A 136 4.65 -5.45 -14.22
N LEU A 137 5.36 -5.27 -15.32
CA LEU A 137 5.73 -3.99 -15.90
C LEU A 137 4.80 -3.68 -17.07
N GLU A 138 3.98 -2.65 -16.94
CA GLU A 138 3.03 -2.22 -17.96
C GLU A 138 3.38 -0.80 -18.44
N PRO A 139 3.68 -0.60 -19.74
CA PRO A 139 3.88 0.74 -20.27
C PRO A 139 2.52 1.47 -20.31
N ARG A 140 2.24 2.30 -19.31
CA ARG A 140 0.95 2.98 -19.15
C ARG A 140 1.11 4.33 -18.45
N GLY A 141 0.27 5.30 -18.80
CA GLY A 141 0.26 6.62 -18.14
C GLY A 141 1.30 7.62 -18.67
N GLY A 142 1.73 7.49 -19.92
CA GLY A 142 2.65 8.44 -20.57
C GLY A 142 4.08 7.88 -20.69
N PRO A 143 5.13 8.64 -20.34
CA PRO A 143 6.53 8.23 -20.55
C PRO A 143 7.03 7.20 -19.52
N GLY A 144 6.22 6.81 -18.54
CA GLY A 144 6.59 5.90 -17.46
C GLY A 144 6.15 4.45 -17.67
N ILE A 145 6.43 3.61 -16.66
CA ILE A 145 5.93 2.25 -16.54
C ILE A 145 5.16 2.16 -15.22
N VAL A 146 3.95 1.59 -15.27
CA VAL A 146 3.23 1.18 -14.08
C VAL A 146 3.70 -0.22 -13.72
N LEU A 147 4.23 -0.37 -12.52
CA LEU A 147 4.67 -1.62 -11.95
C LEU A 147 3.62 -2.12 -10.98
N TRP A 148 3.11 -3.32 -11.21
CA TRP A 148 2.22 -4.01 -10.28
C TRP A 148 2.97 -5.10 -9.53
N THR A 149 2.91 -5.09 -8.20
CA THR A 149 3.25 -6.30 -7.45
C THR A 149 2.18 -7.36 -7.71
N LEU A 150 2.60 -8.61 -7.84
CA LEU A 150 1.70 -9.74 -8.07
C LEU A 150 1.51 -10.56 -6.80
N ARG A 151 0.33 -11.14 -6.67
CA ARG A 151 0.00 -12.17 -5.67
C ARG A 151 0.67 -13.49 -6.03
N PHE A 152 1.02 -14.28 -5.02
CA PHE A 152 1.54 -15.62 -5.24
C PHE A 152 0.42 -16.62 -5.56
N GLY A 153 0.79 -17.73 -6.20
CA GLY A 153 -0.14 -18.75 -6.72
C GLY A 153 -1.08 -19.34 -5.67
N ASP A 154 -0.62 -19.45 -4.44
CA ASP A 154 -1.32 -19.95 -3.27
C ASP A 154 -2.24 -18.90 -2.60
N GLU A 155 -2.05 -17.61 -2.90
CA GLU A 155 -2.90 -16.53 -2.39
C GLU A 155 -4.21 -16.39 -3.17
N VAL A 156 -4.24 -16.85 -4.43
CA VAL A 156 -5.42 -16.74 -5.31
C VAL A 156 -6.24 -18.03 -5.23
N ARG A 157 -7.44 -17.92 -4.67
CA ARG A 157 -8.37 -19.06 -4.57
C ARG A 157 -9.00 -19.37 -5.92
N ASN A 158 -9.19 -20.66 -6.20
CA ASN A 158 -9.91 -21.10 -7.40
C ASN A 158 -11.42 -20.80 -7.24
N ALA A 159 -11.96 -20.01 -8.18
CA ALA A 159 -13.35 -19.60 -8.24
C ALA A 159 -14.32 -20.77 -8.45
N ASP A 160 -13.90 -21.84 -9.13
CA ASP A 160 -14.73 -23.02 -9.43
C ASP A 160 -15.32 -23.65 -8.16
N TYR A 161 -14.56 -23.67 -7.06
CA TYR A 161 -15.05 -24.17 -5.78
C TYR A 161 -16.24 -23.37 -5.26
N TYR A 162 -16.22 -22.05 -5.45
CA TYR A 162 -17.26 -21.14 -4.96
C TYR A 162 -18.46 -21.05 -5.90
N PHE A 163 -18.25 -21.24 -7.20
CA PHE A 163 -19.31 -21.15 -8.21
C PHE A 163 -19.92 -22.51 -8.57
N SER A 164 -19.38 -23.62 -8.04
CA SER A 164 -19.84 -24.99 -8.31
C SER A 164 -21.34 -25.23 -8.08
N ALA A 165 -21.96 -24.49 -7.15
CA ALA A 165 -23.39 -24.60 -6.83
C ALA A 165 -24.29 -23.67 -7.67
N ILE A 166 -23.71 -22.81 -8.51
CA ILE A 166 -24.47 -21.89 -9.36
C ILE A 166 -24.90 -22.64 -10.62
N GLU A 167 -26.18 -23.00 -10.69
CA GLU A 167 -26.74 -23.64 -11.88
C GLU A 167 -26.99 -22.63 -13.01
N GLU A 168 -26.49 -22.94 -14.21
CA GLU A 168 -26.88 -22.21 -15.42
C GLU A 168 -28.31 -22.60 -15.84
N GLY A 169 -29.29 -21.90 -15.29
CA GLY A 169 -30.70 -22.09 -15.59
C GLY A 169 -31.17 -21.40 -16.88
N LYS A 170 -32.36 -21.75 -17.37
CA LYS A 170 -33.01 -21.02 -18.46
C LYS A 170 -33.36 -19.60 -18.02
N LEU A 171 -32.87 -18.61 -18.77
CA LEU A 171 -33.11 -17.20 -18.50
C LEU A 171 -34.48 -16.76 -19.05
N ASP A 172 -35.24 -16.01 -18.25
CA ASP A 172 -36.43 -15.30 -18.74
C ASP A 172 -36.00 -14.14 -19.65
N THR A 173 -36.32 -14.23 -20.93
CA THR A 173 -35.94 -13.27 -21.96
C THR A 173 -36.59 -11.89 -21.76
N LYS A 174 -37.79 -11.83 -21.17
CA LYS A 174 -38.48 -10.57 -20.86
C LYS A 174 -37.79 -9.87 -19.71
N LEU A 175 -37.48 -10.59 -18.64
CA LEU A 175 -36.74 -10.05 -17.50
C LEU A 175 -35.34 -9.59 -17.93
N LEU A 176 -34.63 -10.39 -18.72
CA LEU A 176 -33.33 -10.02 -19.29
C LEU A 176 -33.39 -8.71 -20.08
N SER A 177 -34.40 -8.53 -20.92
CA SER A 177 -34.60 -7.30 -21.69
C SER A 177 -34.84 -6.08 -20.81
N MET A 178 -35.66 -6.22 -19.75
CA MET A 178 -35.89 -5.15 -18.78
C MET A 178 -34.62 -4.76 -18.03
N VAL A 179 -33.85 -5.74 -17.54
CA VAL A 179 -32.59 -5.49 -16.83
C VAL A 179 -31.55 -4.86 -17.77
N ARG A 180 -31.47 -5.29 -19.04
CA ARG A 180 -30.56 -4.68 -20.02
C ARG A 180 -30.86 -3.20 -20.28
N LYS A 181 -32.15 -2.81 -20.30
CA LYS A 181 -32.52 -1.38 -20.40
C LYS A 181 -32.07 -0.61 -19.16
N LEU A 182 -32.33 -1.15 -17.97
CA LEU A 182 -31.89 -0.53 -16.72
C LEU A 182 -30.37 -0.36 -16.67
N ILE A 183 -29.60 -1.38 -17.07
CA ILE A 183 -28.13 -1.30 -17.15
C ILE A 183 -27.73 -0.19 -18.10
N LYS A 184 -28.30 -0.14 -19.31
CA LYS A 184 -28.00 0.90 -20.29
C LYS A 184 -28.29 2.30 -19.75
N ASP A 185 -29.44 2.49 -19.10
CA ASP A 185 -29.86 3.77 -18.51
C ASP A 185 -28.98 4.20 -17.33
N LYS A 186 -28.28 3.24 -16.69
CA LYS A 186 -27.38 3.45 -15.54
C LYS A 186 -25.90 3.34 -15.88
N THR A 187 -25.56 3.11 -17.15
CA THR A 187 -24.17 3.01 -17.59
C THR A 187 -23.67 4.39 -17.95
N GLU A 188 -22.57 4.79 -17.31
CA GLU A 188 -21.84 6.01 -17.58
C GLU A 188 -20.34 5.69 -17.68
N ASP A 189 -19.59 6.55 -18.37
CA ASP A 189 -18.14 6.38 -18.49
C ASP A 189 -17.46 6.53 -17.13
N TRP A 190 -16.37 5.81 -16.94
CA TRP A 190 -15.59 5.88 -15.71
C TRP A 190 -15.17 7.33 -15.39
N ASN A 191 -15.50 7.75 -14.17
CA ASN A 191 -15.03 9.01 -13.59
C ASN A 191 -14.46 8.75 -12.19
N PRO A 192 -13.21 9.18 -11.89
CA PRO A 192 -12.65 9.10 -10.54
C PRO A 192 -13.54 9.71 -9.43
N ASP A 193 -14.40 10.69 -9.76
CA ASP A 193 -15.33 11.32 -8.83
C ASP A 193 -16.38 10.34 -8.26
N PHE A 194 -16.58 9.17 -8.87
CA PHE A 194 -17.49 8.15 -8.34
C PHE A 194 -16.98 7.49 -7.06
N LEU A 195 -15.67 7.59 -6.76
CA LEU A 195 -15.04 6.98 -5.58
C LEU A 195 -14.76 7.98 -4.45
N GLN A 196 -15.54 9.06 -4.34
CA GLN A 196 -15.37 9.97 -3.22
C GLN A 196 -15.73 9.31 -1.88
N ASP A 197 -14.86 9.47 -0.87
CA ASP A 197 -15.11 9.00 0.49
C ASP A 197 -16.06 9.97 1.22
N PRO A 198 -17.34 9.58 1.43
CA PRO A 198 -18.32 10.45 2.08
C PRO A 198 -17.94 10.72 3.55
N VAL A 199 -17.21 9.81 4.20
CA VAL A 199 -16.76 9.98 5.58
C VAL A 199 -15.70 11.06 5.65
N GLN A 200 -14.67 11.02 4.79
CA GLN A 200 -13.64 12.07 4.74
C GLN A 200 -14.24 13.45 4.45
N LYS A 201 -15.16 13.54 3.49
CA LYS A 201 -15.87 14.79 3.17
C LYS A 201 -16.64 15.35 4.37
N ASN A 202 -17.35 14.49 5.09
CA ASN A 202 -18.09 14.88 6.29
C ASN A 202 -17.15 15.28 7.43
N LEU A 203 -16.03 14.60 7.63
CA LEU A 203 -15.04 14.96 8.64
C LEU A 203 -14.42 16.33 8.36
N GLN A 204 -14.03 16.61 7.11
CA GLN A 204 -13.48 17.91 6.72
C GLN A 204 -14.48 19.05 6.94
N SER A 205 -15.76 18.84 6.62
CA SER A 205 -16.80 19.84 6.86
C SER A 205 -17.02 20.10 8.35
N MET A 206 -17.04 19.05 9.18
CA MET A 206 -17.11 19.17 10.65
C MET A 206 -15.91 19.93 11.23
N ILE A 207 -14.68 19.63 10.78
CA ILE A 207 -13.46 20.31 11.21
C ILE A 207 -13.52 21.80 10.85
N THR A 208 -13.94 22.11 9.62
CA THR A 208 -14.08 23.50 9.14
C THR A 208 -15.12 24.27 9.95
N ALA A 209 -16.27 23.65 10.25
CA ALA A 209 -17.31 24.25 11.09
C ALA A 209 -16.84 24.48 12.53
N LYS A 210 -16.07 23.54 13.11
CA LYS A 210 -15.50 23.68 14.46
C LYS A 210 -14.43 24.78 14.52
N LYS A 211 -13.54 24.89 13.52
CA LYS A 211 -12.53 25.96 13.42
C LYS A 211 -13.15 27.36 13.41
N LYS A 212 -14.30 27.53 12.76
CA LYS A 212 -15.03 28.82 12.72
C LYS A 212 -15.70 29.20 14.04
N LYS A 213 -16.05 28.22 14.89
CA LYS A 213 -16.81 28.43 16.14
C LYS A 213 -15.94 28.50 17.41
N LYS A 214 -14.71 27.97 17.40
CA LYS A 214 -13.75 28.04 18.53
C LYS A 214 -12.31 28.15 18.00
N PRO A 215 -11.50 29.14 18.46
CA PRO A 215 -10.05 29.11 18.26
C PRO A 215 -9.47 27.84 18.90
N ALA A 216 -8.45 27.26 18.26
CA ALA A 216 -7.82 26.02 18.71
C ALA A 216 -7.38 26.09 20.18
N THR A 217 -7.72 25.07 20.98
CA THR A 217 -7.16 24.88 22.32
C THR A 217 -5.65 24.69 22.21
N SER A 218 -4.88 25.71 22.60
CA SER A 218 -3.43 25.62 22.68
C SER A 218 -3.04 24.58 23.75
N PRO A 219 -2.04 23.71 23.49
CA PRO A 219 -1.56 22.79 24.50
C PRO A 219 -1.08 23.57 25.74
N LYS A 220 -1.50 23.15 26.94
CA LYS A 220 -0.98 23.75 28.17
C LYS A 220 0.49 23.35 28.29
N SER A 221 1.41 24.31 28.14
CA SER A 221 2.83 24.07 28.40
C SER A 221 3.00 23.66 29.85
N ARG A 222 3.58 22.47 30.07
CA ARG A 222 4.07 22.10 31.39
C ARG A 222 5.30 22.96 31.64
N LYS A 223 5.26 23.83 32.66
CA LYS A 223 6.48 24.37 33.25
C LYS A 223 7.34 23.17 33.66
N THR A 224 8.49 23.01 33.01
CA THR A 224 9.54 22.10 33.48
C THR A 224 9.95 22.58 34.87
N GLU A 225 9.56 21.84 35.91
CA GLU A 225 10.25 21.95 37.20
C GLU A 225 11.70 21.48 36.97
N PRO A 226 12.71 22.27 37.40
CA PRO A 226 14.09 21.88 37.26
C PRO A 226 14.32 20.61 38.07
N ALA A 227 15.00 19.64 37.46
CA ALA A 227 15.47 18.44 38.14
C ALA A 227 16.26 18.87 39.37
N SER A 228 15.75 18.53 40.57
CA SER A 228 16.51 18.70 41.80
C SER A 228 17.72 17.78 41.72
N GLY A 229 18.89 18.36 41.46
CA GLY A 229 20.16 17.72 41.75
C GLY A 229 20.20 17.34 43.22
N GLY A 230 20.46 16.07 43.48
CA GLY A 230 20.65 15.51 44.82
C GLY A 230 21.88 14.62 44.77
N MET A 231 22.91 15.08 45.49
CA MET A 231 24.24 14.53 45.78
C MET A 231 24.39 13.02 45.84
#